data_AF-A0AAD3MYT7-F1
#
_entry.id   AF-A0AAD3MYT7-F1
#
_cell.length_a   1.000
_cell.length_b   1.000
_cell.length_c   1.000
_cell.angle_alpha   90.00
_cell.angle_beta   90.00
_cell.angle_gamma   90.00
#
_symmetry.space_group_name_H-M   'P 1'
#
loop_
_entity.id
_entity.type
_entity.pdbx_description
1 polymer ?
#
loop_
_entity_poly.entity_id
_entity_poly.type
_entity_poly.pdbx_seq_one_letter_code
_entity_poly.pdbx_strand_id
1 'polypeptide(L)'
;DQLKWMSYLSIVAIFAFVAFFEIGPGPIPWFIVAELFSQGPRPSAIAVAGLSNWTANFIVGMCFQYVEELCGPYVFIIFTVLLLLFFIFTYFKVPETKGRTFDEITAGFRQTAVTGGEKHSPEELNSLGADSQL
;
A
#
# COMPACT_ATOMS: atom_id res chain seq x y z
N ASP A 1 12.84 13.57 -38.36
CA ASP A 1 11.79 12.70 -38.94
C ASP A 1 10.97 12.00 -37.86
N GLN A 2 9.71 12.42 -37.70
CA GLN A 2 8.72 11.71 -36.89
C GLN A 2 8.34 10.42 -37.63
N LEU A 3 8.94 9.30 -37.26
CA LEU A 3 8.59 8.00 -37.82
C LEU A 3 7.18 7.61 -37.35
N LYS A 4 6.20 7.59 -38.27
CA LYS A 4 4.78 7.34 -37.95
C LYS A 4 4.54 6.07 -37.10
N TRP A 5 5.40 5.07 -37.20
CA TRP A 5 5.32 3.84 -36.40
C TRP A 5 5.56 4.07 -34.90
N MET A 6 6.35 5.09 -34.52
CA MET A 6 6.61 5.43 -33.13
C MET A 6 5.34 5.93 -32.42
N SER A 7 4.52 6.74 -33.11
CA SER A 7 3.24 7.20 -32.56
C SER A 7 2.28 6.04 -32.32
N TYR A 8 2.21 5.08 -33.25
CA TYR A 8 1.41 3.85 -33.05
C TYR A 8 1.92 3.03 -31.87
N LEU A 9 3.23 2.89 -31.71
CA LEU A 9 3.83 2.21 -30.56
C LEU A 9 3.49 2.90 -29.23
N SER A 10 3.60 4.24 -29.16
CA SER A 10 3.23 5.01 -27.98
C SER A 10 1.75 4.86 -27.63
N ILE A 11 0.86 4.87 -28.63
CA ILE A 11 -0.57 4.67 -28.42
C ILE A 11 -0.82 3.29 -27.80
N VAL A 12 -0.26 2.23 -28.39
CA VAL A 12 -0.42 0.86 -27.87
C VAL A 12 0.14 0.74 -26.44
N ALA A 13 1.29 1.35 -26.17
CA ALA A 13 1.90 1.34 -24.84
C ALA A 13 1.02 2.04 -23.79
N ILE A 14 0.42 3.18 -24.12
CA ILE A 14 -0.50 3.91 -23.22
C ILE A 14 -1.75 3.07 -22.94
N PHE A 15 -2.36 2.47 -23.97
CA PHE A 15 -3.53 1.62 -23.76
C PHE A 15 -3.21 0.38 -22.93
N ALA A 16 -2.06 -0.26 -23.16
CA ALA A 16 -1.61 -1.38 -22.34
C ALA A 16 -1.40 -0.94 -20.88
N PHE A 17 -0.73 0.19 -20.65
CA PHE A 17 -0.54 0.75 -19.31
C PHE A 17 -1.87 0.99 -18.59
N VAL A 18 -2.84 1.63 -19.25
CA VAL A 18 -4.17 1.88 -18.68
C VAL A 18 -4.89 0.56 -18.38
N ALA A 19 -4.85 -0.42 -19.28
CA ALA A 19 -5.48 -1.72 -19.06
C ALA A 19 -4.89 -2.44 -17.84
N PHE A 20 -3.56 -2.46 -17.67
CA PHE A 20 -2.93 -3.05 -16.48
C PHE A 20 -3.22 -2.27 -15.21
N PHE A 21 -3.31 -0.94 -15.29
CA PHE A 21 -3.66 -0.10 -14.16
C PHE A 21 -5.08 -0.41 -13.64
N GLU A 22 -6.07 -0.50 -14.54
CA GLU A 22 -7.46 -0.78 -14.18
C GLU A 22 -7.68 -2.20 -13.65
N ILE A 23 -6.85 -3.17 -14.02
CA ILE A 23 -6.97 -4.55 -13.51
C ILE A 23 -6.49 -4.66 -12.06
N GLY A 24 -5.54 -3.82 -11.64
CA GLY A 24 -4.91 -3.93 -10.32
C GLY A 24 -4.90 -2.63 -9.52
N PRO A 25 -3.89 -1.76 -9.71
CA PRO A 25 -3.70 -0.57 -8.87
C PRO A 25 -4.87 0.42 -8.87
N GLY A 26 -5.72 0.42 -9.89
CA GLY A 26 -6.89 1.29 -10.00
C GLY A 26 -7.95 0.97 -8.93
N PRO A 27 -8.60 -0.20 -8.98
CA PRO A 27 -9.68 -0.53 -8.06
C PRO A 27 -9.21 -1.08 -6.70
N ILE A 28 -8.12 -1.86 -6.66
CA ILE A 28 -7.74 -2.65 -5.46
C ILE A 28 -7.54 -1.77 -4.21
N PRO A 29 -6.80 -0.65 -4.25
CA PRO A 29 -6.60 0.18 -3.06
C PRO A 29 -7.88 0.74 -2.45
N TRP A 30 -8.92 0.98 -3.25
CA TRP A 30 -10.21 1.48 -2.76
C TRP A 30 -11.01 0.41 -2.02
N PHE A 31 -10.94 -0.85 -2.48
CA PHE A 31 -11.66 -1.96 -1.86
C PHE A 31 -10.91 -2.54 -0.66
N ILE A 32 -9.58 -2.68 -0.74
CA ILE A 32 -8.79 -3.36 0.28
C ILE A 32 -8.86 -2.67 1.64
N VAL A 33 -9.00 -1.35 1.69
CA VAL A 33 -9.18 -0.61 2.97
C VAL A 33 -10.50 -0.99 3.65
N ALA A 34 -11.56 -1.27 2.89
CA ALA A 34 -12.81 -1.74 3.49
C ALA A 34 -12.72 -3.21 3.96
N GLU A 35 -11.89 -4.02 3.31
CA GLU A 35 -11.66 -5.44 3.63
C GLU A 35 -10.71 -5.65 4.81
N LEU A 36 -9.72 -4.78 4.98
CA LEU A 36 -8.71 -4.87 6.05
C LEU A 36 -9.25 -4.47 7.43
N PHE A 37 -10.30 -3.64 7.48
CA PHE A 37 -10.81 -3.07 8.73
C PHE A 37 -12.23 -3.54 9.05
N SER A 38 -12.44 -3.93 10.32
CA SER A 38 -13.77 -4.24 10.87
C SER A 38 -14.66 -2.99 10.94
N GLN A 39 -15.97 -3.18 11.10
CA GLN A 39 -16.97 -2.11 10.98
C GLN A 39 -16.72 -0.89 11.90
N GLY A 40 -16.11 -1.09 13.07
CA GLY A 40 -15.77 -0.01 14.01
C GLY A 40 -14.74 0.98 13.45
N PRO A 41 -13.48 0.56 13.21
CA PRO A 41 -12.42 1.44 12.73
C PRO A 41 -12.50 1.80 11.23
N ARG A 42 -13.33 1.10 10.44
CA ARG A 42 -13.39 1.26 8.98
C ARG A 42 -13.62 2.70 8.50
N PRO A 43 -14.58 3.49 9.03
CA PRO A 43 -14.79 4.85 8.54
C PRO A 43 -13.55 5.75 8.71
N SER A 44 -12.86 5.64 9.85
CA SER A 44 -11.61 6.38 10.10
C SER A 44 -10.48 5.92 9.18
N ALA A 45 -10.34 4.62 8.95
CA ALA A 45 -9.34 4.08 8.03
C ALA A 45 -9.56 4.55 6.59
N ILE A 46 -10.81 4.54 6.10
CA ILE A 46 -11.18 5.06 4.78
C ILE A 46 -10.87 6.55 4.68
N ALA A 47 -11.18 7.34 5.71
CA ALA A 47 -10.89 8.77 5.71
C ALA A 47 -9.39 9.06 5.61
N VAL A 48 -8.56 8.35 6.36
CA VAL A 48 -7.09 8.52 6.31
C VAL A 48 -6.54 8.05 4.97
N ALA A 49 -6.97 6.88 4.47
CA ALA A 49 -6.55 6.38 3.16
C ALA A 49 -6.95 7.34 2.02
N GLY A 50 -8.17 7.87 2.07
CA GLY A 50 -8.67 8.87 1.13
C GLY A 50 -7.86 10.16 1.19
N LEU A 51 -7.59 10.68 2.39
CA LEU A 51 -6.75 11.87 2.56
C LEU A 51 -5.35 11.64 1.97
N SER A 52 -4.70 10.52 2.30
CA SER A 52 -3.39 10.18 1.74
C SER A 52 -3.41 10.10 0.22
N ASN A 53 -4.45 9.51 -0.37
CA ASN A 53 -4.61 9.44 -1.83
C ASN A 53 -4.73 10.84 -2.46
N TRP A 54 -5.61 11.68 -1.94
CA TRP A 54 -5.82 13.04 -2.46
C TRP A 54 -4.61 13.93 -2.25
N THR A 55 -3.90 13.81 -1.12
CA THR A 55 -2.64 14.52 -0.89
C THR A 55 -1.56 14.08 -1.87
N ALA A 56 -1.40 12.78 -2.12
CA ALA A 56 -0.45 12.28 -3.11
C ALA A 56 -0.81 12.78 -4.52
N ASN A 57 -2.10 12.77 -4.88
CA ASN A 57 -2.58 13.30 -6.16
C ASN A 57 -2.25 14.80 -6.31
N PHE A 58 -2.49 15.59 -5.25
CA PHE A 58 -2.16 17.01 -5.23
C PHE A 58 -0.65 17.27 -5.41
N ILE A 59 0.20 16.53 -4.68
CA ILE A 59 1.65 16.66 -4.80
C ILE A 59 2.10 16.32 -6.22
N VAL A 60 1.64 15.19 -6.78
CA VAL A 60 2.00 14.81 -8.15
C VAL A 60 1.49 15.86 -9.15
N GLY A 61 0.24 16.31 -9.03
CA GLY A 61 -0.32 17.32 -9.93
C GLY A 61 0.43 18.65 -9.91
N MET A 62 0.86 19.10 -8.73
CA MET A 62 1.62 20.34 -8.57
C MET A 62 3.08 20.19 -9.01
N CYS A 63 3.72 19.07 -8.69
CA CYS A 63 5.15 18.87 -8.92
C CYS A 63 5.49 18.34 -10.32
N PHE A 64 4.56 17.66 -11.01
CA PHE A 64 4.86 16.94 -12.25
C PHE A 64 5.48 17.82 -13.33
N GLN A 65 4.91 19.01 -13.58
CA GLN A 65 5.42 19.93 -14.61
C GLN A 65 6.85 20.39 -14.30
N TYR A 66 7.17 20.69 -13.04
CA TYR A 66 8.52 21.08 -12.64
C TYR A 66 9.53 19.94 -12.80
N VAL A 67 9.13 18.71 -12.47
CA VAL A 67 10.00 17.53 -12.62
C VAL A 67 10.19 17.17 -14.10
N GLU A 68 9.14 17.30 -14.91
CA GLU A 68 9.20 17.10 -16.35
C GLU A 68 10.08 18.15 -17.05
N GLU A 69 10.06 19.41 -16.61
CA GLU A 69 10.97 20.45 -17.13
C GLU A 69 12.45 20.13 -16.83
N LEU A 70 12.74 19.54 -15.66
CA LEU A 70 14.11 19.20 -15.24
C LEU A 70 14.62 17.89 -15.88
N CYS A 71 13.77 16.89 -16.02
CA CYS A 71 14.15 15.53 -16.44
C CYS A 71 13.68 15.16 -17.85
N GLY A 72 12.84 15.98 -18.48
CA GLY A 72 12.16 15.68 -19.74
C GLY A 72 11.48 14.30 -19.71
N PRO A 73 11.63 13.48 -20.77
CA PRO A 73 10.97 12.17 -20.86
C PRO A 73 11.45 11.16 -19.81
N TYR A 74 12.57 11.41 -19.12
CA TYR A 74 13.07 10.52 -18.07
C TYR A 74 12.23 10.56 -16.79
N VAL A 75 11.28 11.51 -16.66
CA VAL A 75 10.33 11.57 -15.53
C VAL A 75 9.56 10.25 -15.34
N PHE A 76 9.28 9.51 -16.42
CA PHE A 76 8.60 8.21 -16.34
C PHE A 76 9.46 7.12 -15.67
N ILE A 77 10.80 7.26 -15.65
CA ILE A 77 11.68 6.35 -14.90
C ILE A 77 11.43 6.49 -13.39
N ILE A 78 11.21 7.70 -12.90
CA ILE A 78 10.89 7.95 -11.49
C ILE A 78 9.61 7.23 -11.11
N PHE A 79 8.55 7.36 -11.93
CA PHE A 79 7.30 6.62 -11.73
C PHE A 79 7.48 5.10 -11.83
N THR A 80 8.34 4.63 -12.72
CA THR A 80 8.64 3.19 -12.86
C THR A 80 9.31 2.64 -11.60
N VAL A 81 10.28 3.36 -11.03
CA VAL A 81 10.92 2.97 -9.76
C VAL A 81 9.90 2.96 -8.62
N LEU A 82 9.04 3.97 -8.53
CA LEU A 82 7.97 4.00 -7.52
C LEU A 82 6.99 2.83 -7.68
N LEU A 83 6.58 2.50 -8.91
CA LEU A 83 5.73 1.35 -9.20
C LEU A 83 6.39 0.02 -8.78
N LEU A 84 7.69 -0.15 -9.03
CA LEU A 84 8.43 -1.34 -8.59
C LEU A 84 8.50 -1.43 -7.06
N LEU A 85 8.75 -0.32 -6.37
CA LEU A 85 8.75 -0.28 -4.91
C LEU A 85 7.36 -0.64 -4.34
N PHE A 86 6.29 -0.10 -4.91
CA PHE A 86 4.93 -0.46 -4.51
C PHE A 86 4.62 -1.93 -4.82
N PHE A 87 5.04 -2.46 -5.96
CA PHE A 87 4.88 -3.87 -6.30
C PHE A 87 5.56 -4.78 -5.27
N ILE A 88 6.82 -4.49 -4.90
CA ILE A 88 7.56 -5.22 -3.88
C ILE A 88 6.85 -5.12 -2.52
N PHE A 89 6.44 -3.91 -2.13
CA PHE A 89 5.70 -3.70 -0.90
C PHE A 89 4.41 -4.50 -0.86
N THR A 90 3.60 -4.46 -1.93
CA THR A 90 2.36 -5.22 -2.05
C THR A 90 2.63 -6.71 -1.93
N TYR A 91 3.65 -7.24 -2.62
CA TYR A 91 3.98 -8.66 -2.58
C TYR A 91 4.37 -9.17 -1.18
N PHE A 92 5.12 -8.38 -0.40
CA PHE A 92 5.62 -8.83 0.91
C PHE A 92 4.75 -8.41 2.10
N LYS A 93 4.05 -7.28 2.03
CA LYS A 93 3.36 -6.67 3.19
C LYS A 93 1.84 -6.73 3.11
N VAL A 94 1.25 -6.85 1.93
CA VAL A 94 -0.21 -6.85 1.77
C VAL A 94 -0.70 -8.31 1.84
N PRO A 95 -1.46 -8.69 2.89
CA PRO A 95 -2.02 -10.03 2.97
C PRO A 95 -3.15 -10.20 1.96
N GLU A 96 -3.30 -11.41 1.42
CA GLU A 96 -4.43 -11.76 0.56
C GLU A 96 -5.74 -11.72 1.36
N THR A 97 -6.67 -10.83 0.97
CA THR A 97 -7.96 -10.62 1.62
C THR A 97 -9.09 -11.42 0.97
N LYS A 98 -8.88 -11.96 -0.24
CA LYS A 98 -9.93 -12.67 -0.99
C LYS A 98 -10.38 -13.94 -0.27
N GLY A 99 -11.67 -13.98 0.06
CA GLY A 99 -12.34 -15.15 0.63
C GLY A 99 -12.03 -15.42 2.11
N ARG A 100 -11.42 -14.47 2.82
CA ARG A 100 -11.20 -14.55 4.27
C ARG A 100 -12.21 -13.70 5.03
N THR A 101 -12.58 -14.15 6.22
CA THR A 101 -13.44 -13.35 7.12
C THR A 101 -12.64 -12.22 7.77
N PHE A 102 -13.32 -11.13 8.13
CA PHE A 102 -12.71 -9.99 8.83
C PHE A 102 -11.98 -10.43 10.12
N ASP A 103 -12.51 -11.43 10.81
CA ASP A 103 -11.95 -11.95 12.06
C ASP A 103 -10.64 -12.71 11.82
N GLU A 104 -10.52 -13.47 10.73
CA GLU A 104 -9.28 -14.14 10.34
C GLU A 104 -8.18 -13.15 9.91
N ILE A 105 -8.56 -12.10 9.17
CA ILE A 105 -7.64 -11.03 8.78
C ILE A 105 -7.13 -10.30 10.03
N THR A 106 -8.04 -9.93 10.94
CA THR A 106 -7.71 -9.26 12.20
C THR A 106 -6.85 -10.15 13.10
N ALA A 107 -7.13 -11.45 13.18
CA ALA A 107 -6.34 -12.42 13.95
C ALA A 107 -4.91 -12.57 13.41
N GLY A 108 -4.72 -12.57 12.08
CA GLY A 108 -3.39 -12.59 11.45
C GLY A 108 -2.56 -11.33 11.76
N PHE A 109 -3.18 -10.15 11.75
CA PHE A 109 -2.52 -8.91 12.20
C PHE A 109 -2.20 -8.94 13.70
N ARG A 110 -3.08 -9.51 14.53
CA ARG A 110 -2.87 -9.64 15.98
C ARG A 110 -1.73 -10.60 16.32
N GLN A 111 -1.61 -11.74 15.62
CA GLN A 111 -0.48 -12.67 15.79
C GLN A 111 0.85 -12.07 15.35
N THR A 112 0.86 -11.28 14.26
CA THR A 112 2.07 -10.58 13.80
C THR A 112 2.51 -9.50 14.80
N ALA A 113 1.56 -8.79 15.42
CA ALA A 113 1.84 -7.84 16.50
C ALA A 113 2.35 -8.51 17.79
N VAL A 114 1.82 -9.68 18.16
CA VAL A 114 2.25 -10.46 19.34
C VAL A 114 3.63 -11.11 19.14
N THR A 115 4.02 -11.44 17.91
CA THR A 115 5.35 -12.03 17.64
C THR A 115 6.46 -10.99 17.61
N GLY A 116 6.14 -9.70 17.42
CA GLY A 116 7.08 -8.57 17.45
C GLY A 116 7.18 -7.85 18.81
N GLY A 117 6.30 -8.15 19.76
CA GLY A 117 6.44 -7.73 21.16
C GLY A 117 7.07 -8.87 21.96
N GLU A 118 8.14 -8.58 22.68
CA GLU A 118 8.86 -9.54 23.53
C GLU A 118 7.90 -10.48 24.29
N LYS A 119 8.20 -11.78 24.21
CA LYS A 119 7.66 -12.79 25.12
C LYS A 119 8.07 -12.40 26.54
N HIS A 120 7.24 -11.67 27.27
CA HIS A 120 7.31 -11.70 28.72
C HIS A 120 6.63 -13.00 29.17
N SER A 121 7.46 -13.96 29.56
CA SER A 121 7.03 -15.28 30.02
C SER A 121 6.21 -15.10 31.31
N PRO A 122 5.09 -15.83 31.51
CA PRO A 122 4.33 -15.81 32.76
C PRO A 122 5.15 -16.17 34.01
N GLU A 123 6.39 -16.66 33.86
CA GLU A 123 7.34 -16.89 34.96
C GLU A 123 7.82 -15.61 35.67
N GLU A 124 7.98 -14.47 34.97
CA GLU A 124 8.48 -13.23 35.60
C GLU A 124 7.43 -12.53 36.49
N LEU A 125 6.14 -12.74 36.21
CA LEU A 125 5.05 -12.27 37.07
C LEU A 125 4.97 -13.03 38.41
N ASN A 126 5.47 -14.26 38.46
CA ASN A 126 5.43 -15.09 39.67
C ASN A 126 6.63 -14.84 40.59
N SER A 127 7.79 -14.43 40.04
CA SER A 127 8.95 -14.02 40.84
C SER A 127 8.79 -12.64 41.49
N LEU A 128 8.15 -11.69 40.80
CA LEU A 128 7.85 -10.36 41.36
C LEU A 128 6.80 -10.40 42.50
N GLY A 129 5.91 -11.41 42.50
CA GLY A 129 4.98 -11.65 43.60
C GLY A 129 5.62 -12.29 44.84
N ALA A 130 6.71 -13.05 44.66
CA ALA A 130 7.42 -13.71 45.75
C ALA A 130 8.29 -12.73 46.55
N ASP A 131 8.90 -11.75 45.88
CA ASP A 131 9.75 -10.74 46.54
C ASP A 131 8.97 -9.65 47.28
N SER A 132 7.67 -9.49 46.99
CA SER A 132 6.78 -8.56 47.71
C SER A 132 6.20 -9.14 49.01
N GLN A 133 6.56 -10.37 49.38
CA GLN A 133 6.11 -11.05 50.61
C GLN A 133 7.26 -11.25 51.62
N LEU A 134 8.39 -10.55 51.45
CA LEU A 134 9.47 -10.45 52.43
C LEU A 134 9.63 -9.01 52.96
#